data_AF-A0A3B0C3S1-F1
#
_entry.id   AF-A0A3B0C3S1-F1
#
_cell.length_a   1.000
_cell.length_b   1.000
_cell.length_c   1.000
_cell.angle_alpha   90.00
_cell.angle_beta   90.00
_cell.angle_gamma   90.00
#
_symmetry.space_group_name_H-M   'P 1'
#
loop_
_entity.id
_entity.type
_entity.pdbx_description
1 polymer ?
#
loop_
_entity_poly.entity_id
_entity_poly.type
_entity_poly.pdbx_seq_one_letter_code
_entity_poly.pdbx_strand_id
1 'polypeptide(L)'
;MNRFAILTALFFGTLFSYGQSGIQESGVYVCPPCGLSCDTDEHNRPGRCSFCNMVLMKKEDVKSIAFYLQDRVEVLDFAGPMEVLSYAGFEVFTVSEKKEPIKSQGILNIIPDYSIDTAPEADILAFFGGNTSPTVKNPKVMEWVKKQEHIEYYFSVCTGAFILAEAGILDGKTATTFHSALDDLQNSYPKINVNKNVRFVDNGNVITTAGISAGIDGALHLVAKLHGLKAAKRIAYNMEYDNWKLGNGLILSKDNPYTEKVEPSFLKHFEGTYEYGDNSQIELKYDKTKGDLYAMINEIAYPVYHEYEDVFSNIDQELIFFKRDESNQIKGYSLAEDSTFSRKL
;
A
#
# COMPACT_ATOMS: atom_id res chain seq x y z
N MET A 1 26.24 25.82 8.91
CA MET A 1 25.14 26.12 7.96
C MET A 1 24.46 24.79 7.64
N ASN A 2 23.18 24.69 7.98
CA ASN A 2 22.52 23.43 8.37
C ASN A 2 21.87 22.69 7.20
N ARG A 3 22.03 21.35 7.18
CA ARG A 3 21.55 20.37 6.18
C ARG A 3 20.01 20.26 6.03
N PHE A 4 19.24 21.11 6.72
CA PHE A 4 17.77 21.14 6.68
C PHE A 4 17.19 22.19 5.73
N ALA A 5 18.02 23.07 5.14
CA ALA A 5 17.55 24.20 4.34
C ALA A 5 17.32 23.88 2.84
N ILE A 6 17.68 22.68 2.36
CA ILE A 6 17.50 22.31 0.94
C ILE A 6 16.19 21.54 0.71
N LEU A 7 15.55 20.99 1.74
CA LEU A 7 14.19 20.43 1.66
C LEU A 7 13.07 21.49 1.71
N THR A 8 13.39 22.72 2.10
CA THR A 8 12.39 23.80 2.29
C THR A 8 12.13 24.64 1.04
N ALA A 9 12.85 24.41 -0.07
CA ALA A 9 12.58 25.08 -1.35
C ALA A 9 11.39 24.48 -2.12
N LEU A 10 10.74 23.44 -1.59
CA LEU A 10 9.45 22.91 -2.06
C LEU A 10 8.23 23.50 -1.29
N PHE A 11 8.41 24.37 -0.28
CA PHE A 11 7.35 24.62 0.72
C PHE A 11 6.95 26.07 1.04
N PHE A 12 7.33 27.07 0.25
CA PHE A 12 6.76 28.43 0.42
C PHE A 12 6.25 28.99 -0.91
N GLY A 13 5.15 28.43 -1.39
CA GLY A 13 4.17 29.21 -2.11
C GLY A 13 3.49 30.16 -1.12
N THR A 14 3.65 31.47 -1.33
CA THR A 14 2.92 32.53 -0.63
C THR A 14 1.43 32.16 -0.52
N LEU A 15 0.86 32.32 0.69
CA LEU A 15 -0.58 32.28 0.96
C LEU A 15 -1.33 33.13 -0.07
N PHE A 16 -1.83 32.49 -1.12
CA PHE A 16 -2.86 33.02 -1.99
C PHE A 16 -3.97 31.98 -2.06
N SER A 17 -5.16 32.37 -1.60
CA SER A 17 -6.39 31.65 -1.83
C SER A 17 -6.63 31.58 -3.34
N TYR A 18 -6.35 30.43 -3.95
CA TYR A 18 -6.79 30.13 -5.30
C TYR A 18 -8.06 29.28 -5.24
N GLY A 19 -9.11 29.76 -5.89
CA GLY A 19 -10.29 28.97 -6.20
C GLY A 19 -9.89 27.84 -7.15
N GLN A 20 -10.03 26.60 -6.70
CA GLN A 20 -9.89 25.42 -7.54
C GLN A 20 -11.14 25.32 -8.42
N SER A 21 -10.99 25.58 -9.72
CA SER A 21 -11.94 25.13 -10.73
C SER A 21 -11.41 23.85 -11.39
N GLY A 22 -11.08 22.85 -10.57
CA GLY A 22 -11.05 21.45 -10.98
C GLY A 22 -12.28 20.80 -10.33
N ILE A 23 -12.90 19.81 -10.99
CA ILE A 23 -14.09 19.10 -10.50
C ILE A 23 -13.85 18.72 -9.04
N GLN A 24 -14.47 19.45 -8.12
CA GLN A 24 -14.30 19.23 -6.69
C GLN A 24 -15.12 17.99 -6.38
N GLU A 25 -14.45 16.84 -6.29
CA GLU A 25 -15.07 15.61 -5.82
C GLU A 25 -15.67 15.91 -4.44
N SER A 26 -17.00 15.90 -4.37
CA SER A 26 -17.71 16.09 -3.12
C SER A 26 -17.46 14.88 -2.23
N GLY A 27 -17.01 15.10 -1.00
CA GLY A 27 -16.75 14.03 -0.05
C GLY A 27 -16.27 14.55 1.29
N VAL A 28 -16.34 13.68 2.30
CA VAL A 28 -15.66 13.88 3.58
C VAL A 28 -14.29 13.23 3.47
N TYR A 29 -13.26 13.97 3.82
CA TYR A 29 -11.88 13.52 3.80
C TYR A 29 -11.33 13.52 5.22
N VAL A 30 -10.47 12.56 5.54
CA VAL A 30 -9.86 12.38 6.86
C VAL A 30 -8.36 12.18 6.71
N CYS A 31 -7.65 12.41 7.81
CA CYS A 31 -6.26 11.99 7.88
C CYS A 31 -6.19 10.45 7.87
N PRO A 32 -5.26 9.83 7.13
CA PRO A 32 -4.89 8.45 7.37
C PRO A 32 -4.59 8.24 8.86
N PRO A 33 -5.07 7.16 9.50
CA PRO A 33 -4.89 6.96 10.94
C PRO A 33 -3.40 6.97 11.31
N CYS A 34 -2.96 8.02 12.02
CA CYS A 34 -1.56 8.21 12.40
C CYS A 34 -1.35 8.30 13.92
N GLY A 35 -2.43 8.13 14.71
CA GLY A 35 -2.43 8.18 16.17
C GLY A 35 -2.27 9.59 16.74
N LEU A 36 -2.44 10.62 15.90
CA LEU A 36 -2.31 12.02 16.30
C LEU A 36 -3.69 12.66 16.46
N SER A 37 -3.73 13.85 17.05
CA SER A 37 -5.00 14.57 17.29
C SER A 37 -5.78 14.89 16.02
N CYS A 38 -5.14 14.86 14.85
CA CYS A 38 -5.77 15.10 13.56
C CYS A 38 -6.57 13.91 13.02
N ASP A 39 -6.48 12.72 13.62
CA ASP A 39 -7.22 11.53 13.17
C ASP A 39 -8.75 11.72 13.30
N THR A 40 -9.19 12.64 14.16
CA THR A 40 -10.62 12.97 14.34
C THR A 40 -11.08 14.14 13.47
N ASP A 41 -10.19 14.76 12.70
CA ASP A 41 -10.51 15.93 11.89
C ASP A 41 -11.16 15.50 10.56
N GLU A 42 -12.24 16.18 10.20
CA GLU A 42 -12.88 16.04 8.90
C GLU A 42 -12.61 17.24 8.01
N HIS A 43 -12.40 16.97 6.73
CA HIS A 43 -12.13 17.94 5.69
C HIS A 43 -13.15 17.79 4.56
N ASN A 44 -13.57 18.90 3.96
CA ASN A 44 -14.57 18.92 2.88
C ASN A 44 -13.97 19.00 1.47
N ARG A 45 -12.64 18.85 1.38
CA ARG A 45 -11.90 18.91 0.13
C ARG A 45 -10.66 18.00 0.23
N PRO A 46 -10.20 17.44 -0.90
CA PRO A 46 -8.92 16.76 -0.94
C PRO A 46 -7.77 17.74 -0.62
N GLY A 47 -6.63 17.20 -0.21
CA GLY A 47 -5.44 18.00 0.10
C GLY A 47 -4.55 17.31 1.12
N ARG A 48 -3.82 18.11 1.89
CA ARG A 48 -2.98 17.65 2.99
C ARG A 48 -3.52 18.14 4.33
N CYS A 49 -3.39 17.29 5.35
CA CYS A 49 -3.71 17.67 6.72
C CYS A 49 -2.77 18.81 7.16
N SER A 50 -3.31 19.90 7.70
CA SER A 50 -2.50 21.04 8.16
C SER A 50 -1.65 20.74 9.41
N PHE A 51 -1.91 19.62 10.08
CA PHE A 51 -1.21 19.20 11.30
C PHE A 51 -0.04 18.26 10.98
N CYS A 52 -0.33 17.10 10.38
CA CYS A 52 0.68 16.06 10.11
C CYS A 52 1.24 16.11 8.68
N ASN A 53 0.69 16.97 7.80
CA ASN A 53 1.05 17.09 6.39
C ASN A 53 0.82 15.83 5.55
N MET A 54 0.12 14.80 6.06
CA MET A 54 -0.25 13.63 5.28
C MET A 54 -1.33 13.97 4.24
N VAL A 55 -1.32 13.26 3.10
CA VAL A 55 -2.38 13.38 2.09
C VAL A 55 -3.67 12.82 2.66
N LEU A 56 -4.74 13.60 2.56
CA LEU A 56 -6.06 13.24 3.06
C LEU A 56 -6.70 12.15 2.18
N MET A 57 -7.41 11.22 2.81
CA MET A 57 -8.16 10.15 2.15
C MET A 57 -9.65 10.44 2.24
N LYS A 58 -10.45 9.98 1.27
CA LYS A 58 -11.91 10.00 1.45
C LYS A 58 -12.26 9.08 2.61
N LYS A 59 -13.15 9.53 3.48
CA LYS A 59 -13.57 8.79 4.67
C LYS A 59 -14.17 7.43 4.34
N GLU A 60 -14.90 7.33 3.23
CA GLU A 60 -15.49 6.08 2.74
C GLU A 60 -14.47 5.07 2.19
N ASP A 61 -13.26 5.53 1.86
CA ASP A 61 -12.16 4.68 1.36
C ASP A 61 -11.27 4.15 2.50
N VAL A 62 -11.44 4.63 3.74
CA VAL A 62 -10.69 4.12 4.89
C VAL A 62 -11.21 2.73 5.25
N LYS A 63 -10.36 1.73 5.07
CA LYS A 63 -10.64 0.34 5.41
C LYS A 63 -9.98 -0.05 6.72
N SER A 64 -10.72 -0.79 7.54
CA SER A 64 -10.27 -1.35 8.79
C SER A 64 -9.76 -2.79 8.61
N ILE A 65 -8.69 -3.14 9.32
CA ILE A 65 -8.10 -4.47 9.24
C ILE A 65 -7.73 -5.01 10.63
N ALA A 66 -8.34 -6.15 10.97
CA ALA A 66 -8.05 -6.88 12.19
C ALA A 66 -6.88 -7.85 11.95
N PHE A 67 -5.77 -7.58 12.62
CA PHE A 67 -4.60 -8.45 12.64
C PHE A 67 -4.74 -9.45 13.79
N TYR A 68 -5.13 -10.70 13.48
CA TYR A 68 -5.20 -11.74 14.51
C TYR A 68 -3.80 -12.28 14.81
N LEU A 69 -3.32 -12.08 16.04
CA LEU A 69 -2.02 -12.49 16.54
C LEU A 69 -2.17 -13.60 17.59
N GLN A 70 -1.57 -14.76 17.34
CA GLN A 70 -1.48 -15.85 18.33
C GLN A 70 -0.21 -15.78 19.16
N ASP A 71 -0.20 -16.47 20.31
CA ASP A 71 1.06 -16.77 20.99
C ASP A 71 2.00 -17.51 20.03
N ARG A 72 3.27 -17.08 20.05
CA ARG A 72 4.31 -17.44 19.10
C ARG A 72 3.99 -17.06 17.65
N VAL A 73 3.36 -15.91 17.42
CA VAL A 73 3.32 -15.31 16.07
C VAL A 73 4.73 -14.94 15.59
N GLU A 74 5.01 -15.11 14.30
CA GLU A 74 6.24 -14.65 13.65
C GLU A 74 6.22 -13.12 13.49
N VAL A 75 7.26 -12.42 13.97
CA VAL A 75 7.21 -10.95 14.10
C VAL A 75 7.07 -10.28 12.75
N LEU A 76 7.90 -10.67 11.79
CA LEU A 76 7.95 -10.03 10.49
C LEU A 76 6.76 -10.44 9.60
N ASP A 77 6.09 -11.55 9.90
CA ASP A 77 4.87 -11.95 9.18
C ASP A 77 3.76 -10.89 9.34
N PHE A 78 3.61 -10.28 10.51
CA PHE A 78 2.61 -9.24 10.74
C PHE A 78 3.20 -7.83 10.65
N ALA A 79 4.42 -7.58 11.15
CA ALA A 79 4.99 -6.24 11.18
C ALA A 79 5.24 -5.67 9.77
N GLY A 80 5.66 -6.51 8.83
CA GLY A 80 5.88 -6.08 7.44
C GLY A 80 4.60 -5.59 6.76
N PRO A 81 3.54 -6.43 6.67
CA PRO A 81 2.23 -6.01 6.18
C PRO A 81 1.61 -4.84 6.95
N MET A 82 1.76 -4.81 8.28
CA MET A 82 1.25 -3.74 9.14
C MET A 82 1.84 -2.39 8.75
N GLU A 83 3.16 -2.33 8.50
CA GLU A 83 3.82 -1.10 8.06
C GLU A 83 3.27 -0.62 6.70
N VAL A 84 3.16 -1.53 5.72
CA VAL A 84 2.62 -1.21 4.40
C VAL A 84 1.20 -0.65 4.48
N LEU A 85 0.33 -1.31 5.26
CA LEU A 85 -1.08 -0.96 5.35
C LEU A 85 -1.30 0.32 6.18
N SER A 86 -0.50 0.55 7.22
CA SER A 86 -0.49 1.81 7.97
C SER A 86 -0.08 2.98 7.07
N TYR A 87 0.99 2.84 6.28
CA TYR A 87 1.39 3.84 5.29
C TYR A 87 0.35 4.07 4.18
N ALA A 88 -0.48 3.06 3.90
CA ALA A 88 -1.59 3.16 2.97
C ALA A 88 -2.86 3.79 3.58
N GLY A 89 -2.85 4.08 4.88
CA GLY A 89 -3.96 4.71 5.60
C GLY A 89 -5.10 3.77 5.99
N PHE A 90 -4.82 2.47 6.14
CA PHE A 90 -5.76 1.53 6.74
C PHE A 90 -5.84 1.74 8.26
N GLU A 91 -7.02 1.55 8.82
CA GLU A 91 -7.19 1.46 10.27
C GLU A 91 -6.77 0.05 10.74
N VAL A 92 -5.50 -0.08 11.15
CA VAL A 92 -4.93 -1.36 11.58
C VAL A 92 -5.08 -1.52 13.10
N PHE A 93 -5.66 -2.63 13.55
CA PHE A 93 -5.69 -2.99 14.97
C PHE A 93 -5.38 -4.47 15.20
N THR A 94 -4.83 -4.78 16.37
CA THR A 94 -4.43 -6.14 16.74
C THR A 94 -5.46 -6.84 17.61
N VAL A 95 -5.71 -8.11 17.31
CA VAL A 95 -6.65 -8.97 18.03
C VAL A 95 -5.94 -10.26 18.44
N SER A 96 -6.19 -10.74 19.65
CA SER A 96 -5.76 -12.08 20.07
C SER A 96 -6.90 -12.81 20.76
N GLU A 97 -6.74 -14.09 21.08
CA GLU A 97 -7.74 -14.83 21.88
C GLU A 97 -8.11 -14.08 23.16
N LYS A 98 -7.13 -13.45 23.80
CA LYS A 98 -7.31 -12.63 24.99
C LYS A 98 -6.40 -11.41 24.97
N LYS A 99 -6.59 -10.48 25.90
CA LYS A 99 -5.84 -9.20 25.97
C LYS A 99 -4.51 -9.31 26.74
N GLU A 100 -4.23 -10.45 27.38
CA GLU A 100 -2.93 -10.65 28.02
C GLU A 100 -1.78 -10.62 27.00
N PRO A 101 -0.58 -10.15 27.40
CA PRO A 101 0.55 -10.12 26.50
C PRO A 101 0.89 -11.51 25.94
N ILE A 102 1.07 -11.58 24.62
CA ILE A 102 1.56 -12.78 23.93
C ILE A 102 3.07 -12.69 23.75
N LYS A 103 3.75 -13.83 23.74
CA LYS A 103 5.16 -13.89 23.35
C LYS A 103 5.21 -14.21 21.86
N SER A 104 5.99 -13.49 21.06
CA SER A 104 6.27 -13.92 19.67
C SER A 104 7.12 -15.20 19.67
N GLN A 105 7.88 -15.50 18.62
CA GLN A 105 8.82 -16.64 18.55
C GLN A 105 10.01 -16.55 19.54
N GLY A 106 9.78 -16.16 20.79
CA GLY A 106 10.80 -15.95 21.83
C GLY A 106 11.45 -14.57 21.82
N ILE A 107 11.09 -13.69 20.87
CA ILE A 107 11.78 -12.43 20.63
C ILE A 107 11.25 -11.32 21.53
N LEU A 108 9.97 -10.94 21.37
CA LEU A 108 9.36 -9.79 22.05
C LEU A 108 7.98 -10.14 22.60
N ASN A 109 7.50 -9.33 23.56
CA ASN A 109 6.13 -9.40 24.04
C ASN A 109 5.28 -8.42 23.21
N ILE A 110 4.07 -8.83 22.86
CA ILE A 110 3.09 -8.00 22.15
C ILE A 110 1.88 -7.89 23.07
N ILE A 111 1.36 -6.67 23.25
CA ILE A 111 0.11 -6.43 23.97
C ILE A 111 -0.96 -6.17 22.89
N PRO A 112 -1.92 -7.08 22.69
CA PRO A 112 -2.98 -6.88 21.71
C PRO A 112 -3.89 -5.71 22.10
N ASP A 113 -4.39 -4.98 21.11
CA ASP A 113 -5.36 -3.88 21.33
C ASP A 113 -6.67 -4.45 21.87
N TYR A 114 -7.11 -5.58 21.30
CA TYR A 114 -8.37 -6.24 21.61
C TYR A 114 -8.22 -7.76 21.81
N SER A 115 -9.16 -8.32 22.57
CA SER A 115 -9.46 -9.76 22.54
C SER A 115 -10.53 -10.07 21.49
N ILE A 116 -10.70 -11.34 21.11
CA ILE A 116 -11.81 -11.78 20.24
C ILE A 116 -13.20 -11.41 20.79
N ASP A 117 -13.34 -11.21 22.11
CA ASP A 117 -14.61 -10.83 22.76
C ASP A 117 -14.89 -9.32 22.67
N THR A 118 -13.87 -8.50 22.39
CA THR A 118 -13.94 -7.03 22.48
C THR A 118 -13.54 -6.32 21.18
N ALA A 119 -13.08 -7.07 20.18
CA ALA A 119 -12.64 -6.50 18.91
C ALA A 119 -13.83 -5.85 18.17
N PRO A 120 -13.65 -4.66 17.59
CA PRO A 120 -14.63 -4.08 16.69
C PRO A 120 -14.73 -4.90 15.40
N GLU A 121 -15.78 -4.66 14.61
CA GLU A 121 -15.87 -5.19 13.25
C GLU A 121 -14.74 -4.64 12.37
N ALA A 122 -14.37 -5.40 11.33
CA ALA A 122 -13.34 -5.00 10.38
C ALA A 122 -13.79 -5.28 8.94
N ASP A 123 -13.29 -4.51 7.99
CA ASP A 123 -13.47 -4.82 6.55
C ASP A 123 -12.58 -5.99 6.11
N ILE A 124 -11.46 -6.21 6.82
CA ILE A 124 -10.43 -7.18 6.44
C ILE A 124 -9.97 -7.98 7.67
N LEU A 125 -9.83 -9.30 7.52
CA LEU A 125 -9.17 -10.15 8.53
C LEU A 125 -7.81 -10.65 8.03
N ALA A 126 -6.79 -10.47 8.85
CA ALA A 126 -5.43 -10.92 8.55
C ALA A 126 -4.91 -11.95 9.56
N PHE A 127 -4.30 -13.03 9.05
CA PHE A 127 -3.75 -14.13 9.85
C PHE A 127 -2.28 -14.39 9.53
N PHE A 128 -1.47 -14.66 10.55
CA PHE A 128 -0.02 -14.71 10.40
C PHE A 128 0.56 -16.05 10.85
N GLY A 129 1.78 -16.35 10.41
CA GLY A 129 2.44 -17.60 10.73
C GLY A 129 3.10 -17.62 12.11
N GLY A 130 4.01 -18.56 12.28
CA GLY A 130 4.50 -19.00 13.58
C GLY A 130 3.73 -20.23 14.06
N ASN A 131 3.34 -20.27 15.34
CA ASN A 131 2.68 -21.45 15.91
C ASN A 131 1.15 -21.42 15.75
N THR A 132 0.63 -21.74 14.56
CA THR A 132 -0.82 -21.69 14.30
C THR A 132 -1.61 -22.91 14.77
N SER A 133 -0.94 -24.02 15.13
CA SER A 133 -1.59 -25.30 15.51
C SER A 133 -2.56 -25.18 16.70
N PRO A 134 -2.22 -24.49 17.82
CA PRO A 134 -3.17 -24.25 18.90
C PRO A 134 -4.38 -23.41 18.47
N THR A 135 -4.16 -22.39 17.62
CA THR A 135 -5.21 -21.50 17.13
C THR A 135 -6.24 -22.25 16.29
N VAL A 136 -5.77 -23.06 15.33
CA VAL A 136 -6.61 -23.90 14.46
C VAL A 136 -7.48 -24.86 15.28
N LYS A 137 -6.95 -25.37 16.40
CA LYS A 137 -7.67 -26.27 17.31
C LYS A 137 -8.57 -25.56 18.33
N ASN A 138 -8.52 -24.23 18.40
CA ASN A 138 -9.29 -23.47 19.37
C ASN A 138 -10.70 -23.17 18.81
N PRO A 139 -11.77 -23.82 19.34
CA PRO A 139 -13.11 -23.63 18.82
C PRO A 139 -13.61 -22.20 18.99
N LYS A 140 -13.18 -21.47 20.03
CA LYS A 140 -13.61 -20.07 20.26
C LYS A 140 -13.06 -19.14 19.18
N VAL A 141 -11.78 -19.32 18.82
CA VAL A 141 -11.17 -18.51 17.76
C VAL A 141 -11.80 -18.84 16.42
N MET A 142 -11.98 -20.12 16.08
CA MET A 142 -12.62 -20.50 14.82
C MET A 142 -14.08 -20.03 14.73
N GLU A 143 -14.81 -20.04 15.85
CA GLU A 143 -16.16 -19.47 15.93
C GLU A 143 -16.13 -17.96 15.73
N TRP A 144 -15.18 -17.24 16.35
CA TRP A 144 -15.00 -15.81 16.14
C TRP A 144 -14.72 -15.47 14.67
N VAL A 145 -13.81 -16.20 14.01
CA VAL A 145 -13.49 -16.00 12.58
C VAL A 145 -14.73 -16.21 11.70
N LYS A 146 -15.52 -17.25 11.97
CA LYS A 146 -16.74 -17.58 11.19
C LYS A 146 -17.91 -16.62 11.46
N LYS A 147 -17.91 -15.94 12.60
CA LYS A 147 -18.96 -14.99 13.00
C LYS A 147 -18.76 -13.59 12.44
N GLN A 148 -17.60 -13.27 11.87
CA GLN A 148 -17.38 -11.95 11.31
C GLN A 148 -18.29 -11.74 10.10
N GLU A 149 -19.23 -10.82 10.25
CA GLU A 149 -20.09 -10.36 9.16
C GLU A 149 -19.33 -9.27 8.38
N HIS A 150 -19.70 -9.03 7.12
CA HIS A 150 -19.17 -7.92 6.31
C HIS A 150 -17.67 -7.94 5.93
N ILE A 151 -16.93 -9.03 6.19
CA ILE A 151 -15.54 -9.14 5.71
C ILE A 151 -15.48 -9.08 4.19
N GLU A 152 -14.83 -8.04 3.67
CA GLU A 152 -14.60 -7.82 2.25
C GLU A 152 -13.36 -8.59 1.77
N TYR A 153 -12.31 -8.68 2.59
CA TYR A 153 -11.06 -9.36 2.24
C TYR A 153 -10.50 -10.23 3.37
N TYR A 154 -9.87 -11.33 3.00
CA TYR A 154 -9.04 -12.14 3.87
C TYR A 154 -7.59 -12.09 3.41
N PHE A 155 -6.68 -11.90 4.34
CA PHE A 155 -5.25 -11.88 4.10
C PHE A 155 -4.56 -12.92 4.99
N SER A 156 -3.56 -13.63 4.48
CA SER A 156 -2.71 -14.43 5.35
C SER A 156 -1.27 -14.48 4.91
N VAL A 157 -0.37 -14.54 5.88
CA VAL A 157 1.07 -14.75 5.67
C VAL A 157 1.49 -16.09 6.25
N CYS A 158 2.41 -16.78 5.56
CA CYS A 158 3.06 -17.98 6.07
C CYS A 158 2.02 -19.03 6.51
N THR A 159 2.18 -19.65 7.67
CA THR A 159 1.26 -20.65 8.22
C THR A 159 -0.08 -20.08 8.69
N GLY A 160 -0.30 -18.76 8.60
CA GLY A 160 -1.61 -18.13 8.81
C GLY A 160 -2.70 -18.66 7.87
N ALA A 161 -2.30 -19.17 6.69
CA ALA A 161 -3.19 -19.83 5.74
C ALA A 161 -3.94 -21.04 6.34
N PHE A 162 -3.37 -21.71 7.36
CA PHE A 162 -4.05 -22.82 8.04
C PHE A 162 -5.27 -22.38 8.83
N ILE A 163 -5.29 -21.14 9.34
CA ILE A 163 -6.45 -20.59 10.05
C ILE A 163 -7.59 -20.35 9.05
N LEU A 164 -7.28 -19.77 7.88
CA LEU A 164 -8.25 -19.62 6.80
C LEU A 164 -8.75 -20.97 6.27
N ALA A 165 -7.87 -21.97 6.18
CA ALA A 165 -8.21 -23.33 5.77
C ALA A 165 -9.20 -23.98 6.75
N GLU A 166 -8.92 -23.94 8.05
CA GLU A 166 -9.79 -24.50 9.10
C GLU A 166 -11.14 -23.80 9.18
N ALA A 167 -11.16 -22.49 8.91
CA ALA A 167 -12.40 -21.73 8.83
C ALA A 167 -13.25 -22.11 7.60
N GLY A 168 -12.72 -22.89 6.64
CA GLY A 168 -13.37 -23.24 5.38
C GLY A 168 -13.30 -22.14 4.33
N ILE A 169 -12.58 -21.05 4.59
CA ILE A 169 -12.50 -19.87 3.69
C ILE A 169 -11.71 -20.22 2.42
N LEU A 170 -10.76 -21.17 2.51
CA LEU A 170 -9.96 -21.62 1.38
C LEU A 170 -10.55 -22.80 0.59
N ASP A 171 -11.71 -23.34 0.99
CA ASP A 171 -12.34 -24.47 0.29
C ASP A 171 -12.58 -24.14 -1.20
N GLY A 172 -12.00 -24.95 -2.09
CA GLY A 172 -12.12 -24.77 -3.55
C GLY A 172 -11.31 -23.61 -4.13
N LYS A 173 -10.45 -22.95 -3.33
CA LYS A 173 -9.57 -21.86 -3.77
C LYS A 173 -8.14 -22.35 -4.02
N THR A 174 -7.37 -21.53 -4.73
CA THR A 174 -5.91 -21.72 -4.81
C THR A 174 -5.26 -20.95 -3.68
N ALA A 175 -4.26 -21.55 -3.01
CA ALA A 175 -3.55 -20.87 -1.92
C ALA A 175 -2.06 -21.20 -1.93
N THR A 176 -1.25 -20.36 -1.29
CA THR A 176 0.14 -20.66 -0.94
C THR A 176 0.33 -20.51 0.57
N THR A 177 1.44 -21.00 1.09
CA THR A 177 1.83 -20.85 2.49
C THR A 177 3.36 -20.89 2.59
N PHE A 178 3.91 -20.97 3.80
CA PHE A 178 5.33 -21.14 4.03
C PHE A 178 5.87 -22.40 3.34
N HIS A 179 7.06 -22.32 2.74
CA HIS A 179 7.57 -23.36 1.85
C HIS A 179 7.59 -24.77 2.46
N SER A 180 7.78 -24.90 3.78
CA SER A 180 7.88 -26.19 4.45
C SER A 180 6.52 -26.73 4.89
N ALA A 181 5.46 -25.90 4.81
CA ALA A 181 4.11 -26.24 5.21
C ALA A 181 3.17 -26.44 4.00
N LEU A 182 3.67 -26.30 2.77
CA LEU A 182 2.89 -26.46 1.54
C LEU A 182 2.26 -27.86 1.44
N ASP A 183 3.05 -28.91 1.70
CA ASP A 183 2.55 -30.29 1.63
C ASP A 183 1.58 -30.60 2.78
N ASP A 184 1.86 -30.08 3.99
CA ASP A 184 0.95 -30.24 5.14
C ASP A 184 -0.39 -29.56 4.91
N LEU A 185 -0.41 -28.37 4.29
CA LEU A 185 -1.64 -27.65 3.94
C LEU A 185 -2.44 -28.47 2.91
N GLN A 186 -1.79 -28.96 1.86
CA GLN A 186 -2.44 -29.74 0.80
C GLN A 186 -3.03 -31.05 1.33
N ASN A 187 -2.30 -31.74 2.21
CA ASN A 187 -2.71 -33.02 2.76
C ASN A 187 -3.84 -32.88 3.79
N SER A 188 -3.78 -31.85 4.63
CA SER A 188 -4.78 -31.61 5.68
C SER A 188 -6.09 -31.04 5.12
N TYR A 189 -6.01 -30.27 4.02
CA TYR A 189 -7.15 -29.58 3.42
C TYR A 189 -7.21 -29.88 1.91
N PRO A 190 -7.65 -31.09 1.50
CA PRO A 190 -7.55 -31.57 0.11
C PRO A 190 -8.42 -30.81 -0.90
N LYS A 191 -9.35 -29.95 -0.45
CA LYS A 191 -10.14 -29.07 -1.32
C LYS A 191 -9.39 -27.82 -1.76
N ILE A 192 -8.25 -27.51 -1.13
CA ILE A 192 -7.40 -26.38 -1.49
C ILE A 192 -6.48 -26.83 -2.64
N ASN A 193 -6.36 -25.99 -3.66
CA ASN A 193 -5.35 -26.17 -4.70
C ASN A 193 -4.06 -25.44 -4.26
N VAL A 194 -3.12 -26.15 -3.63
CA VAL A 194 -1.91 -25.51 -3.10
C VAL A 194 -0.90 -25.23 -4.22
N ASN A 195 -0.62 -23.94 -4.44
CA ASN A 195 0.37 -23.49 -5.41
C ASN A 195 1.74 -23.29 -4.75
N LYS A 196 2.77 -23.88 -5.36
CA LYS A 196 4.16 -23.81 -4.89
C LYS A 196 4.94 -22.76 -5.68
N ASN A 197 6.03 -22.24 -5.09
CA ASN A 197 6.96 -21.31 -5.74
C ASN A 197 6.35 -19.96 -6.18
N VAL A 198 5.32 -19.50 -5.49
CA VAL A 198 4.73 -18.16 -5.67
C VAL A 198 4.85 -17.36 -4.38
N ARG A 199 5.01 -16.04 -4.47
CA ARG A 199 5.08 -15.18 -3.27
C ARG A 199 3.71 -14.94 -2.68
N PHE A 200 2.69 -14.81 -3.51
CA PHE A 200 1.30 -14.75 -3.07
C PHE A 200 0.37 -15.35 -4.12
N VAL A 201 -0.85 -15.65 -3.70
CA VAL A 201 -1.99 -16.01 -4.54
C VAL A 201 -3.13 -15.08 -4.18
N ASP A 202 -3.75 -14.48 -5.19
CA ASP A 202 -4.97 -13.66 -5.06
C ASP A 202 -6.16 -14.34 -5.76
N ASN A 203 -7.21 -14.67 -5.00
CA ASN A 203 -8.47 -15.24 -5.48
C ASN A 203 -9.59 -14.20 -5.61
N GLY A 204 -9.27 -12.90 -5.65
CA GLY A 204 -10.22 -11.80 -5.59
C GLY A 204 -10.33 -11.26 -4.18
N ASN A 205 -11.05 -11.96 -3.30
CA ASN A 205 -11.27 -11.54 -1.91
C ASN A 205 -10.43 -12.30 -0.88
N VAL A 206 -9.59 -13.25 -1.30
CA VAL A 206 -8.69 -13.99 -0.41
C VAL A 206 -7.29 -14.00 -0.98
N ILE A 207 -6.37 -13.36 -0.24
CA ILE A 207 -4.96 -13.25 -0.57
C ILE A 207 -4.16 -14.08 0.44
N THR A 208 -3.47 -15.10 -0.04
CA THR A 208 -2.53 -15.89 0.77
C THR A 208 -1.11 -15.63 0.30
N THR A 209 -0.17 -15.42 1.21
CA THR A 209 1.23 -15.21 0.89
C THR A 209 2.09 -16.34 1.44
N ALA A 210 3.26 -16.52 0.84
CA ALA A 210 4.30 -17.39 1.37
C ALA A 210 4.90 -16.79 2.67
N GLY A 211 6.09 -17.22 3.06
CA GLY A 211 6.70 -16.81 4.33
C GLY A 211 7.18 -15.36 4.38
N ILE A 212 7.06 -14.75 5.55
CA ILE A 212 7.87 -13.63 6.03
C ILE A 212 7.89 -12.44 5.07
N SER A 213 8.92 -12.32 4.22
CA SER A 213 9.04 -11.18 3.31
C SER A 213 7.95 -11.15 2.23
N ALA A 214 7.35 -12.30 1.92
CA ALA A 214 6.26 -12.37 0.94
C ALA A 214 5.00 -11.67 1.45
N GLY A 215 4.85 -11.51 2.77
CA GLY A 215 3.76 -10.73 3.37
C GLY A 215 3.80 -9.26 2.94
N ILE A 216 4.99 -8.66 2.87
CA ILE A 216 5.16 -7.27 2.42
C ILE A 216 4.68 -7.10 0.97
N ASP A 217 5.07 -8.02 0.09
CA ASP A 217 4.61 -7.97 -1.31
C ASP A 217 3.11 -8.20 -1.46
N GLY A 218 2.54 -9.10 -0.65
CA GLY A 218 1.10 -9.32 -0.63
C GLY A 218 0.34 -8.10 -0.11
N ALA A 219 0.87 -7.40 0.88
CA ALA A 219 0.27 -6.16 1.39
C ALA A 219 0.36 -5.04 0.34
N LEU A 220 1.51 -4.87 -0.33
CA LEU A 220 1.65 -3.90 -1.43
C LEU A 220 0.72 -4.25 -2.59
N HIS A 221 0.48 -5.54 -2.85
CA HIS A 221 -0.51 -5.99 -3.82
C HIS A 221 -1.95 -5.64 -3.40
N LEU A 222 -2.32 -5.85 -2.13
CA LEU A 222 -3.62 -5.45 -1.59
C LEU A 222 -3.83 -3.93 -1.70
N VAL A 223 -2.82 -3.12 -1.36
CA VAL A 223 -2.87 -1.67 -1.57
C VAL A 223 -3.02 -1.34 -3.05
N ALA A 224 -2.28 -2.00 -3.94
CA ALA A 224 -2.40 -1.75 -5.38
C ALA A 224 -3.83 -2.07 -5.89
N LYS A 225 -4.48 -3.08 -5.33
CA LYS A 225 -5.84 -3.49 -5.67
C LYS A 225 -6.89 -2.49 -5.16
N LEU A 226 -6.71 -1.95 -3.96
CA LEU A 226 -7.71 -1.09 -3.31
C LEU A 226 -7.49 0.40 -3.60
N HIS A 227 -6.23 0.87 -3.54
CA HIS A 227 -5.87 2.29 -3.68
C HIS A 227 -5.12 2.58 -4.99
N GLY A 228 -4.97 1.58 -5.85
CA GLY A 228 -4.31 1.70 -7.14
C GLY A 228 -2.78 1.50 -7.09
N LEU A 229 -2.20 1.08 -8.22
CA LEU A 229 -0.78 0.75 -8.33
C LEU A 229 0.15 1.91 -7.95
N LYS A 230 -0.23 3.15 -8.26
CA LYS A 230 0.57 4.34 -7.94
C LYS A 230 0.70 4.55 -6.44
N ALA A 231 -0.39 4.39 -5.69
CA ALA A 231 -0.35 4.46 -4.22
C ALA A 231 0.62 3.41 -3.65
N ALA A 232 0.51 2.16 -4.11
CA ALA A 232 1.42 1.10 -3.68
C ALA A 232 2.90 1.38 -4.03
N LYS A 233 3.19 1.93 -5.22
CA LYS A 233 4.56 2.32 -5.60
C LYS A 233 5.10 3.45 -4.73
N ARG A 234 4.28 4.45 -4.36
CA ARG A 234 4.69 5.53 -3.45
C ARG A 234 5.05 4.99 -2.07
N ILE A 235 4.23 4.07 -1.56
CA ILE A 235 4.48 3.44 -0.25
C ILE A 235 5.77 2.61 -0.30
N ALA A 236 5.95 1.80 -1.35
CA ALA A 236 7.19 1.04 -1.51
C ALA A 236 8.43 1.95 -1.52
N TYR A 237 8.38 3.09 -2.22
CA TYR A 237 9.47 4.07 -2.21
C TYR A 237 9.67 4.71 -0.82
N ASN A 238 8.60 5.13 -0.14
CA ASN A 238 8.68 5.75 1.19
C ASN A 238 9.20 4.80 2.27
N MET A 239 8.97 3.49 2.10
CA MET A 239 9.51 2.44 2.96
C MET A 239 10.91 1.98 2.54
N GLU A 240 11.51 2.58 1.50
CA GLU A 240 12.75 2.14 0.87
C GLU A 240 12.72 0.65 0.45
N TYR A 241 11.54 0.15 0.09
CA TYR A 241 11.31 -1.22 -0.37
C TYR A 241 11.56 -1.34 -1.88
N ASP A 242 12.76 -0.97 -2.30
CA ASP A 242 13.08 -0.69 -3.70
C ASP A 242 13.07 -1.91 -4.61
N ASN A 243 13.25 -3.12 -4.08
CA ASN A 243 13.36 -4.34 -4.90
C ASN A 243 12.02 -5.06 -5.12
N TRP A 244 10.91 -4.37 -4.91
CA TRP A 244 9.59 -4.91 -5.19
C TRP A 244 9.44 -5.31 -6.66
N LYS A 245 9.08 -6.57 -6.90
CA LYS A 245 8.76 -7.09 -8.23
C LYS A 245 7.25 -7.06 -8.42
N LEU A 246 6.77 -6.09 -9.21
CA LEU A 246 5.35 -5.88 -9.48
C LEU A 246 4.67 -7.17 -9.99
N GLY A 247 3.56 -7.53 -9.38
CA GLY A 247 2.76 -8.69 -9.78
C GLY A 247 3.48 -10.04 -9.67
N ASN A 248 4.54 -10.15 -8.85
CA ASN A 248 5.30 -11.38 -8.67
C ASN A 248 4.59 -12.42 -7.76
N GLY A 249 3.33 -12.70 -8.08
CA GLY A 249 2.45 -13.68 -7.46
C GLY A 249 1.52 -14.29 -8.50
N LEU A 250 0.61 -15.16 -8.07
CA LEU A 250 -0.45 -15.73 -8.90
C LEU A 250 -1.76 -14.96 -8.69
N ILE A 251 -2.15 -14.16 -9.66
CA ILE A 251 -3.36 -13.33 -9.58
C ILE A 251 -4.46 -14.02 -10.40
N LEU A 252 -5.43 -14.60 -9.71
CA LEU A 252 -6.61 -15.22 -10.31
C LEU A 252 -7.82 -14.27 -10.32
N SER A 253 -7.74 -13.18 -9.55
CA SER A 253 -8.69 -12.07 -9.56
C SER A 253 -8.83 -11.44 -10.94
N LYS A 254 -10.04 -11.00 -11.28
CA LYS A 254 -10.30 -10.17 -12.47
C LYS A 254 -9.76 -8.75 -12.29
N ASP A 255 -9.81 -8.22 -11.07
CA ASP A 255 -9.29 -6.90 -10.74
C ASP A 255 -7.78 -7.06 -10.48
N ASN A 256 -7.01 -7.07 -11.57
CA ASN A 256 -5.56 -7.17 -11.55
C ASN A 256 -4.97 -5.77 -11.71
N PRO A 257 -4.37 -5.18 -10.66
CA PRO A 257 -3.91 -3.78 -10.68
C PRO A 257 -2.66 -3.55 -11.56
N TYR A 258 -2.13 -4.59 -12.21
CA TYR A 258 -0.92 -4.52 -13.04
C TYR A 258 -1.19 -4.57 -14.55
N THR A 259 -2.46 -4.59 -14.97
CA THR A 259 -2.84 -4.66 -16.39
C THR A 259 -2.73 -3.31 -17.08
N GLU A 260 -3.02 -2.23 -16.38
CA GLU A 260 -2.89 -0.87 -16.90
C GLU A 260 -1.42 -0.46 -16.84
N LYS A 261 -0.76 -0.49 -18.01
CA LYS A 261 0.63 -0.07 -18.16
C LYS A 261 0.69 1.10 -19.13
N VAL A 262 1.44 2.11 -18.73
CA VAL A 262 1.80 3.21 -19.62
C VAL A 262 2.86 2.70 -20.58
N GLU A 263 2.65 2.91 -21.87
CA GLU A 263 3.59 2.47 -22.89
C GLU A 263 4.96 3.13 -22.68
N PRO A 264 6.06 2.36 -22.69
CA PRO A 264 7.40 2.94 -22.53
C PRO A 264 7.71 4.02 -23.56
N SER A 265 7.20 3.89 -24.80
CA SER A 265 7.35 4.89 -25.85
C SER A 265 6.68 6.22 -25.49
N PHE A 266 5.54 6.17 -24.81
CA PHE A 266 4.85 7.36 -24.32
C PHE A 266 5.68 8.07 -23.24
N LEU A 267 6.14 7.33 -22.22
CA LEU A 267 6.96 7.88 -21.14
C LEU A 267 8.27 8.51 -21.63
N LYS A 268 8.88 7.91 -22.66
CA LYS A 268 10.12 8.43 -23.26
C LYS A 268 9.97 9.81 -23.90
N HIS A 269 8.77 10.25 -24.28
CA HIS A 269 8.57 11.61 -24.79
C HIS A 269 8.90 12.70 -23.75
N PHE A 270 8.82 12.36 -22.47
CA PHE A 270 9.08 13.27 -21.36
C PHE A 270 10.55 13.24 -20.90
N GLU A 271 11.39 12.36 -21.43
CA GLU A 271 12.82 12.37 -21.11
C GLU A 271 13.48 13.67 -21.57
N GLY A 272 14.43 14.17 -20.77
CA GLY A 272 15.21 15.35 -21.09
C GLY A 272 15.57 16.17 -19.85
N THR A 273 16.28 17.27 -20.09
CA THR A 273 16.67 18.21 -19.05
C THR A 273 15.67 19.35 -19.00
N TYR A 274 15.26 19.75 -17.80
CA TYR A 274 14.32 20.83 -17.59
C TYR A 274 14.88 21.86 -16.62
N GLU A 275 14.53 23.13 -16.83
CA GLU A 275 14.78 24.19 -15.87
C GLU A 275 14.01 23.91 -14.56
N TYR A 276 14.61 24.29 -13.43
CA TYR A 276 13.99 24.21 -12.12
C TYR A 276 14.46 25.36 -11.25
N GLY A 277 13.53 26.17 -10.72
CA GLY A 277 13.83 27.23 -9.76
C GLY A 277 15.01 28.13 -10.15
N ASP A 278 15.94 28.34 -9.21
CA ASP A 278 17.13 29.22 -9.24
C ASP A 278 18.17 28.89 -10.34
N ASN A 279 17.77 28.77 -11.60
CA ASN A 279 18.56 28.28 -12.75
C ASN A 279 19.14 26.87 -12.57
N SER A 280 18.57 26.08 -11.65
CA SER A 280 18.96 24.67 -11.51
C SER A 280 18.29 23.81 -12.59
N GLN A 281 18.77 22.58 -12.74
CA GLN A 281 18.29 21.64 -13.75
C GLN A 281 17.86 20.34 -13.09
N ILE A 282 16.79 19.76 -13.62
CA ILE A 282 16.38 18.39 -13.32
C ILE A 282 16.44 17.57 -14.60
N GLU A 283 16.86 16.32 -14.49
CA GLU A 283 16.91 15.41 -15.64
C GLU A 283 15.84 14.33 -15.45
N LEU A 284 14.89 14.22 -16.39
CA LEU A 284 13.91 13.15 -16.40
C LEU A 284 14.41 11.97 -17.23
N LYS A 285 14.42 10.78 -16.63
CA LYS A 285 14.83 9.52 -17.27
C LYS A 285 13.79 8.44 -17.10
N TYR A 286 13.56 7.66 -18.15
CA TYR A 286 12.74 6.47 -18.07
C TYR A 286 13.58 5.29 -17.54
N ASP A 287 13.16 4.70 -16.43
CA ASP A 287 13.76 3.48 -15.91
C ASP A 287 13.03 2.25 -16.47
N LYS A 288 13.67 1.52 -17.38
CA LYS A 288 13.16 0.28 -17.98
C LYS A 288 12.80 -0.79 -16.94
N THR A 289 13.55 -0.88 -15.86
CA THR A 289 13.42 -1.94 -14.85
C THR A 289 12.21 -1.68 -13.96
N LYS A 290 11.98 -0.41 -13.62
CA LYS A 290 10.86 0.02 -12.78
C LYS A 290 9.58 0.30 -13.58
N GLY A 291 9.74 0.69 -14.85
CA GLY A 291 8.66 1.01 -15.76
C GLY A 291 8.04 2.39 -15.52
N ASP A 292 8.78 3.31 -14.90
CA ASP A 292 8.33 4.67 -14.59
C ASP A 292 9.38 5.72 -15.01
N LEU A 293 8.98 7.00 -14.99
CA LEU A 293 9.90 8.13 -15.11
C LEU A 293 10.51 8.46 -13.74
N TYR A 294 11.75 8.96 -13.76
CA TYR A 294 12.48 9.41 -12.59
C TYR A 294 13.07 10.79 -12.83
N ALA A 295 12.88 11.69 -11.89
CA ALA A 295 13.59 12.95 -11.81
C ALA A 295 14.91 12.76 -11.06
N MET A 296 16.01 13.07 -11.73
CA MET A 296 17.34 13.06 -11.14
C MET A 296 17.64 14.46 -10.58
N ILE A 297 17.80 14.55 -9.26
CA ILE A 297 18.12 15.79 -8.57
C ILE A 297 19.30 15.51 -7.63
N ASN A 298 20.44 16.15 -7.89
CA ASN A 298 21.68 15.94 -7.12
C ASN A 298 22.04 14.45 -6.96
N GLU A 299 22.00 13.69 -8.05
CA GLU A 299 22.28 12.24 -8.11
C GLU A 299 21.25 11.32 -7.44
N ILE A 300 20.19 11.87 -6.85
CA ILE A 300 19.09 11.09 -6.27
C ILE A 300 17.97 10.96 -7.30
N ALA A 301 17.45 9.74 -7.46
CA ALA A 301 16.34 9.43 -8.35
C ALA A 301 15.02 9.50 -7.58
N TYR A 302 14.10 10.36 -8.03
CA TYR A 302 12.75 10.50 -7.48
C TYR A 302 11.73 10.00 -8.50
N PRO A 303 10.88 9.02 -8.17
CA PRO A 303 9.89 8.52 -9.10
C PRO A 303 8.85 9.59 -9.44
N VAL A 304 8.43 9.59 -10.70
CA VAL A 304 7.39 10.46 -11.26
C VAL A 304 6.33 9.57 -11.89
N TYR A 305 5.12 9.62 -11.35
CA TYR A 305 4.04 8.70 -11.69
C TYR A 305 3.09 9.33 -12.70
N HIS A 306 2.74 8.59 -13.74
CA HIS A 306 1.77 9.04 -14.75
C HIS A 306 0.35 9.07 -14.17
N GLU A 307 -0.33 10.20 -14.25
CA GLU A 307 -1.70 10.33 -13.77
C GLU A 307 -2.71 10.07 -14.90
N TYR A 308 -2.69 10.93 -15.90
CA TYR A 308 -3.52 10.88 -17.10
C TYR A 308 -2.94 11.86 -18.13
N GLU A 309 -3.14 11.60 -19.42
CA GLU A 309 -2.62 12.47 -20.50
C GLU A 309 -1.15 12.88 -20.25
N ASP A 310 -0.82 14.16 -20.35
CA ASP A 310 0.50 14.72 -20.06
C ASP A 310 0.65 15.19 -18.59
N VAL A 311 -0.18 14.66 -17.68
CA VAL A 311 -0.14 14.96 -16.24
C VAL A 311 0.50 13.82 -15.49
N PHE A 312 1.44 14.19 -14.63
CA PHE A 312 2.17 13.29 -13.75
C PHE A 312 2.04 13.78 -12.31
N SER A 313 2.61 13.05 -11.38
CA SER A 313 2.76 13.49 -10.01
C SER A 313 4.05 12.97 -9.37
N ASN A 314 4.51 13.67 -8.34
CA ASN A 314 5.66 13.24 -7.55
C ASN A 314 5.25 12.25 -6.42
N ILE A 315 6.21 11.91 -5.57
CA ILE A 315 6.00 11.04 -4.40
C ILE A 315 4.98 11.62 -3.41
N ASP A 316 4.87 12.94 -3.41
CA ASP A 316 3.99 13.75 -2.58
C ASP A 316 2.60 13.95 -3.20
N GLN A 317 2.29 13.26 -4.30
CA GLN A 317 1.03 13.39 -5.04
C GLN A 317 0.77 14.81 -5.59
N GLU A 318 1.80 15.66 -5.65
CA GLU A 318 1.68 16.97 -6.28
C GLU A 318 1.73 16.79 -7.79
N LEU A 319 0.78 17.42 -8.49
CA LEU A 319 0.63 17.28 -9.93
C LEU A 319 1.69 18.07 -10.70
N ILE A 320 2.18 17.46 -11.77
CA ILE A 320 3.16 17.99 -12.71
C ILE A 320 2.50 17.99 -14.09
N PHE A 321 2.24 19.17 -14.64
CA PHE A 321 1.55 19.35 -15.91
C PHE A 321 2.57 19.60 -17.01
N PHE A 322 2.84 18.61 -17.86
CA PHE A 322 3.68 18.84 -19.02
C PHE A 322 2.91 19.57 -20.11
N LYS A 323 3.61 20.42 -20.85
CA LYS A 323 3.03 21.21 -21.94
C LYS A 323 3.70 20.82 -23.24
N ARG A 324 2.89 20.71 -24.30
CA ARG A 324 3.35 20.49 -25.68
C ARG A 324 3.40 21.79 -26.48
N ASP A 325 4.21 21.80 -27.53
CA ASP A 325 4.17 22.81 -28.59
C ASP A 325 3.24 22.39 -29.75
N GLU A 326 3.14 23.22 -30.79
CA GLU A 326 2.32 22.96 -31.98
C GLU A 326 2.77 21.73 -32.79
N SER A 327 4.02 21.29 -32.61
CA SER A 327 4.60 20.09 -33.22
C SER A 327 4.47 18.86 -32.32
N ASN A 328 3.67 18.94 -31.26
CA ASN A 328 3.42 17.88 -30.29
C ASN A 328 4.66 17.45 -29.46
N GLN A 329 5.69 18.31 -29.37
CA GLN A 329 6.88 18.07 -28.56
C GLN A 329 6.73 18.66 -27.16
N ILE A 330 7.29 18.01 -26.14
CA ILE A 330 7.30 18.53 -24.77
C ILE A 330 8.17 19.79 -24.71
N LYS A 331 7.59 20.93 -24.36
CA LYS A 331 8.31 22.22 -24.23
C LYS A 331 8.72 22.55 -22.80
N GLY A 332 8.15 21.84 -21.82
CA GLY A 332 8.34 22.12 -20.41
C GLY A 332 7.23 21.59 -19.51
N TYR A 333 7.22 22.00 -18.25
CA TYR A 333 6.22 21.58 -17.25
C TYR A 333 5.85 22.71 -16.29
N SER A 334 4.70 22.59 -15.63
CA SER A 334 4.26 23.45 -14.54
C SER A 334 3.78 22.64 -13.34
N LEU A 335 3.81 23.24 -12.14
CA LEU A 335 3.30 22.63 -10.89
C LEU A 335 1.84 23.03 -10.59
N ALA A 336 1.30 23.95 -11.39
CA ALA A 336 -0.11 24.27 -11.42
C ALA A 336 -0.56 24.38 -12.88
N GLU A 337 -1.84 24.11 -13.13
CA GLU A 337 -2.38 23.95 -14.48
C GLU A 337 -2.17 25.21 -15.35
N ASP A 338 -2.37 26.39 -14.74
CA ASP A 338 -2.32 27.71 -15.38
C ASP A 338 -1.14 28.60 -14.93
N SER A 339 -0.01 27.99 -14.53
CA SER A 339 1.19 28.75 -14.15
C SER A 339 2.20 28.91 -15.30
N THR A 340 3.15 29.84 -15.12
CA THR A 340 4.37 29.84 -15.92
C THR A 340 5.05 28.48 -15.84
N PHE A 341 5.51 27.98 -16.98
CA PHE A 341 6.12 26.67 -17.09
C PHE A 341 7.65 26.79 -17.13
N SER A 342 8.32 25.84 -16.48
CA SER A 342 9.76 25.62 -16.61
C SER A 342 10.06 24.99 -17.96
N ARG A 343 11.06 25.51 -18.68
CA ARG A 343 11.35 25.05 -20.04
C ARG A 343 12.10 23.72 -20.04
N LYS A 344 11.85 22.92 -21.07
CA LYS A 344 12.73 21.83 -21.48
C LYS A 344 13.92 22.43 -22.24
N LEU A 345 15.13 22.00 -21.90
CA LEU A 345 16.40 22.51 -22.41
C LEU A 345 16.88 21.74 -23.65
#